data_AF-A0A2P6PTM2-F1
#
_entry.id   AF-A0A2P6PTM2-F1
#
_cell.length_a   1.000
_cell.length_b   1.000
_cell.length_c   1.000
_cell.angle_alpha   90.00
_cell.angle_beta   90.00
_cell.angle_gamma   90.00
#
_symmetry.space_group_name_H-M   'P 1'
#
loop_
_entity.id
_entity.type
_entity.pdbx_description
1 polymer ?
#
loop_
_entity_poly.entity_id
_entity_poly.type
_entity_poly.pdbx_seq_one_letter_code
_entity_poly.pdbx_strand_id
1 'polypeptide(L)'
;MGLCVASCGDNMLQFRRCLAASFFLRVALKQPDGEYRVLTSDLANELVVQIHPSSVLSQKKPECIVFNELVETNDKRFICNTTRINYPWLSELAPPRLKKVLYVDLTIWESYCWPHNRNEIIGFCCFC
;
A
#
# COMPACT_ATOMS: atom_id res chain seq x y z
N MET A 1 -11.33 -1.91 29.94
CA MET A 1 -11.13 -2.32 28.54
C MET A 1 -10.59 -3.74 28.54
N GLY A 2 -11.45 -4.74 28.27
CA GLY A 2 -11.05 -6.16 28.24
C GLY A 2 -10.62 -6.56 26.83
N LEU A 3 -9.36 -6.34 26.49
CA LEU A 3 -8.77 -6.85 25.25
C LEU A 3 -8.24 -8.26 25.49
N CYS A 4 -8.69 -9.22 24.68
CA CYS A 4 -8.16 -10.59 24.72
C CYS A 4 -6.76 -10.59 24.09
N VAL A 5 -5.75 -10.95 24.88
CA VAL A 5 -4.39 -11.11 24.37
C VAL A 5 -4.33 -12.39 23.55
N ALA A 6 -4.01 -12.25 22.27
CA ALA A 6 -3.78 -13.36 21.35
C ALA A 6 -2.48 -13.14 20.57
N SER A 7 -1.79 -14.22 20.26
CA SER A 7 -0.59 -14.22 19.40
C SER A 7 -0.93 -14.84 18.04
N CYS A 8 -0.21 -14.43 17.00
CA CYS A 8 -0.29 -15.04 15.67
C CYS A 8 0.80 -16.10 15.42
N GLY A 9 1.68 -16.36 16.40
CA GLY A 9 2.81 -17.29 16.24
C GLY A 9 3.67 -16.93 15.03
N ASP A 10 3.98 -17.91 14.18
CA ASP A 10 4.74 -17.72 12.95
C ASP A 10 3.88 -17.32 11.73
N ASN A 11 2.59 -17.02 11.94
CA ASN A 11 1.68 -16.66 10.86
C ASN A 11 1.89 -15.21 10.39
N MET A 12 2.91 -15.02 9.56
CA MET A 12 3.25 -13.74 8.95
C MET A 12 2.12 -13.14 8.10
N LEU A 13 1.21 -13.96 7.56
CA LEU A 13 0.06 -13.48 6.80
C LEU A 13 -0.93 -12.73 7.71
N GLN A 14 -1.26 -13.31 8.86
CA GLN A 14 -2.15 -12.68 9.85
C GLN A 14 -1.52 -11.38 10.38
N PHE A 15 -0.22 -11.40 10.68
CA PHE A 15 0.51 -10.21 11.12
C PHE A 15 0.47 -9.07 10.08
N ARG A 16 0.78 -9.39 8.81
CA ARG A 16 0.78 -8.38 7.73
C ARG A 16 -0.62 -7.84 7.43
N ARG A 17 -1.67 -8.67 7.53
CA ARG A 17 -3.06 -8.22 7.40
C ARG A 17 -3.44 -7.29 8.55
N CYS A 18 -3.02 -7.59 9.78
CA CYS A 18 -3.19 -6.69 10.91
C CYS A 18 -2.52 -5.32 10.66
N LEU A 19 -1.28 -5.32 10.15
CA LEU A 19 -0.59 -4.09 9.76
C LEU A 19 -1.28 -3.35 8.62
N ALA A 20 -1.79 -4.05 7.60
CA ALA A 20 -2.55 -3.42 6.52
C ALA A 20 -3.82 -2.75 7.05
N ALA A 21 -4.52 -3.38 8.01
CA ALA A 21 -5.71 -2.81 8.64
C ALA A 21 -5.41 -1.59 9.52
N SER A 22 -4.23 -1.52 10.15
CA SER A 22 -3.85 -0.40 11.01
C SER A 22 -3.18 0.76 10.26
N PHE A 23 -2.39 0.45 9.23
CA PHE A 23 -1.61 1.41 8.45
C PHE A 23 -2.18 1.66 7.04
N PHE A 24 -3.48 1.42 6.80
CA PHE A 24 -4.11 1.56 5.47
C PHE A 24 -3.99 2.95 4.83
N LEU A 25 -3.71 4.00 5.60
CA LEU A 25 -3.44 5.37 5.10
C LEU A 25 -1.95 5.65 4.83
N ARG A 26 -1.06 4.74 5.20
CA ARG A 26 0.39 4.88 5.08
C ARG A 26 0.93 3.78 4.20
N VAL A 27 0.45 3.79 2.96
CA VAL A 27 0.78 2.80 1.93
C VAL A 27 1.57 3.49 0.85
N ALA A 28 2.60 2.83 0.33
CA ALA A 28 3.30 3.27 -0.87
C ALA A 28 3.30 2.15 -1.91
N LEU A 29 3.12 2.54 -3.17
CA LEU A 29 3.11 1.63 -4.31
C LEU A 29 4.32 1.89 -5.17
N LYS A 30 4.93 0.79 -5.62
CA LYS A 30 6.01 0.83 -6.58
C LYS A 30 5.45 1.19 -7.95
N GLN A 31 6.04 2.20 -8.57
CA GLN A 31 5.69 2.65 -9.90
C GLN A 31 6.58 1.99 -10.98
N PRO A 32 6.17 2.03 -12.26
CA PRO A 32 6.95 1.47 -13.37
C PRO A 32 8.33 2.12 -13.55
N ASP A 33 8.46 3.40 -13.17
CA ASP A 33 9.72 4.15 -13.14
C ASP A 33 10.69 3.65 -12.03
N GLY A 34 10.20 2.79 -11.13
CA GLY A 34 10.96 2.19 -10.04
C GLY A 34 10.95 2.99 -8.74
N GLU A 35 10.30 4.16 -8.72
CA GLU A 35 10.07 4.96 -7.52
C GLU A 35 8.85 4.46 -6.75
N TYR A 36 8.70 4.89 -5.49
CA TYR A 36 7.49 4.64 -4.72
C TYR A 36 6.67 5.90 -4.61
N ARG A 37 5.35 5.76 -4.70
CA ARG A 37 4.42 6.86 -4.50
C ARG A 37 3.44 6.51 -3.40
N VAL A 38 3.24 7.43 -2.47
CA VAL A 38 2.35 7.23 -1.33
C VAL A 38 0.91 7.36 -1.79
N LEU A 39 0.08 6.40 -1.38
CA LEU A 39 -1.35 6.44 -1.59
C LEU A 39 -1.95 7.64 -0.86
N THR A 40 -2.45 8.61 -1.61
CA THR A 40 -3.11 9.81 -1.11
C THR A 40 -4.41 10.03 -1.87
N SER A 41 -5.39 10.67 -1.22
CA SER A 41 -6.62 11.07 -1.89
C SER A 41 -6.43 12.25 -2.85
N ASP A 42 -5.35 13.00 -2.68
CA ASP A 42 -5.04 14.18 -3.47
C ASP A 42 -4.03 13.85 -4.58
N LEU A 43 -4.57 13.57 -5.78
CA LEU A 43 -3.77 13.25 -6.97
C LEU A 43 -2.85 14.40 -7.41
N ALA A 44 -3.13 15.66 -7.01
CA ALA A 44 -2.26 16.78 -7.34
C ALA A 44 -1.00 16.82 -6.45
N ASN A 45 -1.06 16.19 -5.27
CA ASN A 45 0.00 16.18 -4.27
C ASN A 45 0.58 14.78 -4.10
N GLU A 46 0.98 14.18 -5.22
CA GLU A 46 1.59 12.87 -5.21
C GLU A 46 2.97 12.91 -4.54
N LEU A 47 3.14 12.09 -3.51
CA LEU A 47 4.33 12.07 -2.69
C LEU A 47 5.26 10.94 -3.11
N VAL A 48 6.31 11.30 -3.85
CA VAL A 48 7.40 10.39 -4.23
C VAL A 48 8.30 10.11 -3.02
N VAL A 49 8.59 8.84 -2.78
CA VAL A 49 9.40 8.36 -1.66
C VAL A 49 10.32 7.20 -2.08
N GLN A 50 11.34 6.94 -1.27
CA GLN A 50 12.21 5.78 -1.41
C GLN A 50 12.22 4.95 -0.13
N ILE A 51 12.41 3.63 -0.25
CA ILE A 51 12.63 2.80 0.94
C ILE A 51 13.98 3.17 1.54
N HIS A 52 14.01 3.46 2.85
CA HIS A 52 15.25 3.78 3.55
C HIS A 52 16.30 2.66 3.37
N PRO A 53 17.58 2.99 3.10
CA PRO A 53 18.61 2.00 2.76
C PRO A 53 18.89 0.96 3.86
N SER A 54 18.58 1.26 5.12
CA SER A 54 18.71 0.30 6.22
C SER A 54 17.67 -0.83 6.17
N SER A 55 16.59 -0.68 5.40
CA SER A 55 15.55 -1.71 5.29
C SER A 55 15.94 -2.80 4.29
N VAL A 56 15.74 -4.06 4.68
CA VAL A 56 15.91 -5.23 3.80
C VAL A 56 15.01 -5.16 2.55
N LEU A 57 13.91 -4.40 2.61
CA LEU A 57 13.01 -4.23 1.47
C LEU A 57 13.56 -3.29 0.39
N SER A 58 14.63 -2.54 0.66
CA SER A 58 15.29 -1.68 -0.33
C SER A 58 15.80 -2.50 -1.54
N GLN A 59 16.25 -3.74 -1.29
CA GLN A 59 16.70 -4.67 -2.33
C GLN A 59 15.55 -5.44 -2.99
N LYS A 60 14.57 -5.91 -2.19
CA LYS A 60 13.48 -6.77 -2.70
C LYS A 60 12.45 -6.02 -3.54
N LYS A 61 12.30 -4.70 -3.30
CA LYS A 61 11.38 -3.78 -4.00
C LYS A 61 9.98 -4.36 -4.28
N PRO A 62 9.22 -4.77 -3.24
CA PRO A 62 7.86 -5.28 -3.38
C PRO A 62 6.89 -4.22 -3.93
N GLU A 63 5.83 -4.66 -4.62
CA GLU A 63 4.88 -3.75 -5.29
C GLU A 63 4.09 -2.84 -4.34
N CYS A 64 3.69 -3.36 -3.17
CA CYS A 64 2.86 -2.65 -2.21
C CYS A 64 3.42 -2.82 -0.79
N ILE A 65 3.60 -1.70 -0.10
CA ILE A 65 4.15 -1.66 1.25
C ILE A 65 3.37 -0.71 2.14
N VAL A 66 3.28 -1.05 3.43
CA VAL A 66 2.91 -0.10 4.49
C VAL A 66 4.18 0.43 5.15
N PHE A 67 4.11 1.63 5.71
CA PHE A 67 5.21 2.28 6.44
C PHE A 67 4.74 2.99 7.72
N ASN A 68 5.61 3.06 8.72
CA ASN A 68 5.33 3.77 9.98
C ASN A 68 5.85 5.21 9.97
N GLU A 69 6.91 5.48 9.23
CA GLU A 69 7.66 6.74 9.34
C GLU A 69 8.03 7.26 7.97
N LEU A 70 7.94 8.58 7.82
CA LEU A 70 8.41 9.33 6.68
C LEU A 70 9.50 10.27 7.19
N VAL A 71 10.71 10.13 6.66
CA VAL A 71 11.89 10.89 7.05
C VAL A 71 12.38 11.67 5.84
N GLU A 72 12.62 12.95 6.00
CA GLU A 72 13.16 13.81 4.95
C GLU A 72 14.61 14.17 5.29
N THR A 73 15.53 13.97 4.33
CA THR A 73 16.96 14.25 4.52
C THR A 73 17.56 14.62 3.18
N ASN A 74 18.21 15.79 3.10
CA ASN A 74 18.87 16.29 1.88
C ASN A 74 17.94 16.26 0.65
N ASP A 75 16.75 16.85 0.78
CA ASP A 75 15.71 16.94 -0.26
C ASP A 75 15.19 15.58 -0.77
N LYS A 76 15.49 14.48 -0.07
CA LYS A 76 14.97 13.14 -0.35
C LYS A 76 14.07 12.68 0.77
N ARG A 77 12.99 11.99 0.38
CA ARG A 77 12.00 11.44 1.31
C ARG A 77 12.12 9.93 1.37
N PHE A 78 12.34 9.43 2.58
CA PHE A 78 12.51 8.02 2.87
C PHE A 78 11.38 7.50 3.74
N ILE A 79 10.94 6.27 3.48
CA ILE A 79 10.01 5.56 4.34
C ILE A 79 10.73 4.49 5.16
N CYS A 80 10.42 4.46 6.46
CA CYS A 80 11.02 3.58 7.46
C CYS A 80 9.99 2.61 8.05
N ASN A 81 10.49 1.52 8.63
CA ASN A 81 9.68 0.44 9.23
C ASN A 81 8.66 -0.11 8.23
N THR A 82 9.16 -0.49 7.05
CA THR A 82 8.35 -0.91 5.91
C THR A 82 8.00 -2.40 6.00
N THR A 83 6.76 -2.74 5.62
CA THR A 83 6.31 -4.13 5.52
C THR A 83 5.57 -4.36 4.21
N ARG A 84 5.92 -5.45 3.49
CA ARG A 84 5.17 -5.88 2.30
C ARG A 84 3.76 -6.30 2.68
N ILE A 85 2.78 -5.81 1.93
CA ILE A 85 1.39 -6.26 1.99
C ILE A 85 0.88 -6.58 0.58
N ASN A 86 -0.33 -7.13 0.49
CA ASN A 86 -1.05 -7.22 -0.79
C ASN A 86 -2.06 -6.09 -0.88
N TYR A 87 -2.09 -5.40 -2.01
CA TYR A 87 -2.98 -4.26 -2.24
C TYR A 87 -4.48 -4.56 -2.01
N PRO A 88 -5.03 -5.72 -2.44
CA PRO A 88 -6.45 -6.03 -2.19
C PRO A 88 -6.86 -6.06 -0.72
N TRP A 89 -5.91 -6.23 0.22
CA TRP A 89 -6.23 -6.20 1.64
C TRP A 89 -6.66 -4.81 2.12
N LEU A 90 -6.27 -3.75 1.43
CA LEU A 90 -6.64 -2.39 1.81
C LEU A 90 -8.14 -2.16 1.62
N SER A 91 -8.69 -2.57 0.48
CA SER A 91 -10.13 -2.45 0.23
C SER A 91 -10.96 -3.39 1.12
N GLU A 92 -10.41 -4.56 1.46
CA GLU A 92 -11.03 -5.53 2.36
C GLU A 92 -11.07 -5.03 3.81
N LEU A 93 -9.94 -4.56 4.35
CA LEU A 93 -9.74 -4.31 5.78
C LEU A 93 -9.95 -2.85 6.19
N ALA A 94 -9.90 -1.89 5.24
CA ALA A 94 -10.09 -0.50 5.59
C ALA A 94 -11.53 -0.19 6.04
N PRO A 95 -11.71 0.73 7.01
CA PRO A 95 -13.04 1.16 7.43
C PRO A 95 -13.87 1.68 6.24
N PRO A 96 -15.16 1.33 6.11
CA PRO A 96 -16.00 1.71 4.96
C PRO A 96 -15.98 3.20 4.62
N ARG A 97 -15.96 4.07 5.64
CA ARG A 97 -15.96 5.54 5.47
C ARG A 97 -14.68 6.09 4.85
N LEU A 98 -13.56 5.36 4.97
CA LEU A 98 -12.22 5.80 4.55
C LEU A 98 -11.74 5.09 3.27
N LYS A 99 -12.54 4.18 2.70
CA LYS A 99 -12.20 3.49 1.45
C LYS A 99 -12.04 4.45 0.27
N LYS A 100 -12.69 5.63 0.29
CA LYS A 100 -12.56 6.65 -0.77
C LYS A 100 -11.11 7.02 -1.06
N VAL A 101 -10.24 7.03 -0.04
CA VAL A 101 -8.79 7.31 -0.20
C VAL A 101 -8.09 6.22 -1.03
N LEU A 102 -8.57 4.98 -0.95
CA LEU A 102 -8.01 3.82 -1.65
C LEU A 102 -8.54 3.69 -3.09
N TYR A 103 -9.78 4.12 -3.34
CA TYR A 103 -10.42 3.99 -4.66
C TYR A 103 -9.91 4.99 -5.70
N VAL A 104 -9.32 6.12 -5.29
CA VAL A 104 -8.77 7.11 -6.22
C VAL A 104 -7.55 6.56 -7.00
N ASP A 105 -6.85 5.58 -6.43
CA ASP A 105 -5.68 4.96 -7.08
C ASP A 105 -6.05 3.76 -7.97
N LEU A 106 -7.15 3.03 -7.70
CA LEU A 106 -7.57 1.86 -8.50
C LEU A 106 -7.70 2.16 -10.01
N THR A 107 -8.24 3.33 -10.36
CA THR A 107 -8.36 3.79 -11.76
C THR A 107 -6.99 4.02 -12.43
N ILE A 108 -5.96 4.29 -11.64
CA ILE A 108 -4.59 4.53 -12.10
C ILE A 108 -3.79 3.23 -12.12
N TRP A 109 -3.96 2.36 -11.13
CA TRP A 109 -3.37 1.03 -11.07
C TRP A 109 -3.82 0.14 -12.25
N GLU A 110 -5.10 0.19 -12.63
CA GLU A 110 -5.60 -0.48 -13.84
C GLU A 110 -4.96 0.06 -15.12
N SER A 111 -4.52 1.32 -15.13
CA SER A 111 -3.85 1.93 -16.29
C SER A 111 -2.36 1.56 -16.37
N TYR A 112 -1.68 1.30 -15.23
CA TYR A 112 -0.24 1.00 -15.19
C TYR A 112 0.10 -0.51 -15.15
N CYS A 113 -0.81 -1.37 -14.68
CA CYS A 113 -0.58 -2.83 -14.60
C CYS A 113 -1.10 -3.64 -15.80
N TRP A 114 -1.68 -3.00 -16.83
CA TRP A 114 -2.28 -3.68 -17.98
C TRP A 114 -1.57 -3.40 -19.31
N PRO A 115 -0.48 -4.13 -19.64
CA PRO A 115 -0.14 -4.38 -21.04
C PRO A 115 -0.30 -5.85 -21.47
N HIS A 116 -0.72 -6.79 -20.62
CA HIS A 116 -0.85 -8.19 -21.04
C HIS A 116 -2.14 -8.90 -20.58
N ASN A 117 -2.95 -9.21 -21.60
CA ASN A 117 -4.00 -10.23 -21.70
C ASN A 117 -5.47 -9.76 -21.58
N ARG A 118 -5.95 -9.14 -22.67
CA ARG A 118 -7.29 -8.53 -22.91
C ARG A 118 -8.51 -9.45 -22.91
N ASN A 119 -8.44 -10.66 -22.38
CA ASN A 119 -9.53 -11.63 -22.50
C ASN A 119 -9.82 -12.36 -21.19
N GLU A 120 -10.26 -11.63 -20.17
CA GLU A 120 -11.17 -12.07 -19.09
C GLU A 120 -11.27 -10.93 -18.06
N ILE A 121 -12.41 -10.80 -17.39
CA ILE A 121 -12.78 -9.70 -16.46
C ILE A 121 -13.40 -8.49 -17.18
N ILE A 122 -14.48 -8.74 -17.91
CA ILE A 122 -15.61 -7.81 -17.92
C ILE A 122 -16.45 -8.19 -16.70
N GLY A 123 -16.46 -7.35 -15.68
CA GLY A 123 -17.38 -7.51 -14.55
C GLY A 123 -16.82 -6.94 -13.26
N PHE A 124 -17.49 -5.90 -12.77
CA PHE A 124 -17.30 -5.22 -11.48
C PHE A 124 -16.40 -3.99 -11.46
N CYS A 125 -16.75 -2.99 -12.27
CA CYS A 125 -16.59 -1.59 -11.82
C CYS A 125 -17.59 -0.67 -12.54
N CYS A 126 -18.84 -0.63 -12.07
CA CYS A 126 -19.70 0.56 -12.17
C CYS A 126 -20.99 0.36 -11.35
N PHE A 127 -21.23 1.30 -10.42
CA PHE A 127 -22.49 1.58 -9.74
C PHE A 127 -23.13 0.46 -8.90
N CYS A 128 -22.90 0.52 -7.58
CA CYS A 128 -23.99 0.65 -6.60
C CYS A 128 -23.46 1.20 -5.27
#